data_AF-B1BR52-F1
#
_entry.id   AF-B1BR52-F1
#
_cell.length_a   1.000
_cell.length_b   1.000
_cell.length_c   1.000
_cell.angle_alpha   90.00
_cell.angle_beta   90.00
_cell.angle_gamma   90.00
#
_symmetry.space_group_name_H-M   'P 1'
#
loop_
_entity.id
_entity.type
_entity.pdbx_description
1 polymer ?
#
loop_
_entity_poly.entity_id
_entity_poly.type
_entity_poly.pdbx_seq_one_letter_code
_entity_poly.pdbx_strand_id
1 'polypeptide(L)'
;MSHANGLVKFTDGSIKYFEYNGTSDFCIPKLYDTYDEMIDNWRRYESEENTCEHCEEPVEIYTDYGGGFYWNGTACKKCMLIIKGKYPFEDDINCKDGIPKWADFF
;
A
#
# COMPACT_ATOMS: atom_id res chain seq x y z
N MET A 1 -11.60 2.65 -14.96
CA MET A 1 -11.11 1.99 -13.72
C MET A 1 -10.52 3.07 -12.85
N SER A 2 -10.99 3.18 -11.61
CA SER A 2 -10.53 4.19 -10.65
C SER A 2 -9.29 3.68 -9.93
N HIS A 3 -8.23 4.49 -9.92
CA HIS A 3 -6.99 4.19 -9.22
C HIS A 3 -6.60 5.41 -8.40
N ALA A 4 -5.94 5.16 -7.28
CA ALA A 4 -5.63 6.16 -6.28
C ALA A 4 -4.21 5.93 -5.74
N ASN A 5 -3.66 6.92 -5.05
CA ASN A 5 -2.30 6.86 -4.56
C ASN A 5 -2.30 6.25 -3.17
N GLY A 6 -1.32 5.40 -2.92
CA GLY A 6 -1.16 4.71 -1.66
C GLY A 6 0.20 4.99 -1.02
N LEU A 7 0.22 5.00 0.30
CA LEU A 7 1.43 5.07 1.11
C LEU A 7 1.53 3.89 2.07
N VAL A 8 2.75 3.41 2.28
CA VAL A 8 3.10 2.42 3.30
C VAL A 8 4.15 3.00 4.23
N LYS A 9 3.89 2.98 5.53
CA LYS A 9 4.85 3.35 6.56
C LYS A 9 5.40 2.12 7.26
N PHE A 10 6.72 1.96 7.23
CA PHE A 10 7.45 0.94 7.99
C PHE A 10 7.70 1.39 9.44
N THR A 11 8.04 0.42 10.31
CA THR A 11 8.32 0.67 11.74
C THR A 11 9.52 1.59 11.97
N ASP A 12 10.46 1.63 11.04
CA ASP A 12 11.59 2.58 11.05
C ASP A 12 11.23 4.00 10.61
N GLY A 13 9.95 4.23 10.29
CA GLY A 13 9.41 5.52 9.85
C GLY A 13 9.59 5.81 8.37
N SER A 14 10.24 4.93 7.60
CA SER A 14 10.33 5.10 6.14
C SER A 14 8.96 4.94 5.47
N ILE A 15 8.72 5.78 4.47
CA ILE A 15 7.48 5.79 3.70
C ILE A 15 7.78 5.34 2.27
N LYS A 16 6.92 4.47 1.73
CA LYS A 16 6.93 3.99 0.34
C LYS A 16 5.60 4.27 -0.32
N TYR A 17 5.62 4.32 -1.65
CA TYR A 17 4.44 4.60 -2.48
C TYR A 17 3.94 3.32 -3.12
N PHE A 18 2.63 3.22 -3.34
CA PHE A 18 2.00 2.13 -4.07
C PHE A 18 0.74 2.60 -4.78
N GLU A 19 0.25 1.78 -5.72
CA GLU A 19 -0.98 2.06 -6.45
C GLU A 19 -2.17 1.34 -5.78
N TYR A 20 -3.27 2.06 -5.58
CA TYR A 20 -4.52 1.46 -5.12
C TYR A 20 -5.51 1.35 -6.28
N ASN A 21 -6.07 0.17 -6.51
CA ASN A 21 -7.15 -0.05 -7.47
C ASN A 21 -8.50 0.01 -6.75
N GLY A 22 -9.16 1.16 -6.83
CA GLY A 22 -10.47 1.41 -6.20
C GLY A 22 -11.65 0.79 -6.94
N THR A 23 -11.43 0.08 -8.05
CA THR A 23 -12.51 -0.68 -8.73
C THR A 23 -12.70 -2.06 -8.12
N SER A 24 -11.62 -2.66 -7.62
CA SER A 24 -11.62 -4.00 -6.99
C SER A 24 -11.24 -3.96 -5.51
N ASP A 25 -11.14 -2.76 -4.94
CA ASP A 25 -10.64 -2.50 -3.59
C ASP A 25 -9.34 -3.28 -3.28
N PHE A 26 -8.35 -3.13 -4.17
CA PHE A 26 -7.12 -3.91 -4.14
C PHE A 26 -5.88 -3.01 -4.14
N CYS A 27 -4.97 -3.26 -3.21
CA CYS A 27 -3.67 -2.61 -3.15
C CYS A 27 -2.71 -3.35 -4.05
N ILE A 28 -2.18 -2.66 -5.05
CA ILE A 28 -1.10 -3.18 -5.86
C ILE A 28 0.11 -3.39 -4.93
N PRO A 29 0.60 -4.63 -4.78
CA PRO A 29 1.58 -4.94 -3.74
C PRO A 29 2.93 -4.25 -3.92
N LYS A 30 3.28 -3.85 -5.14
CA LYS A 30 4.58 -3.27 -5.46
C LYS A 30 4.76 -1.91 -4.77
N LEU A 31 5.86 -1.79 -4.04
CA LEU A 31 6.29 -0.57 -3.37
C LEU A 31 7.36 0.16 -4.17
N TYR A 32 7.32 1.49 -4.14
CA TYR A 32 8.27 2.39 -4.79
C TYR A 32 8.88 3.34 -3.78
N ASP A 33 10.11 3.78 -4.02
CA ASP A 33 10.82 4.70 -3.13
C ASP A 33 10.32 6.13 -3.30
N THR A 34 9.86 6.47 -4.51
CA THR A 34 9.36 7.81 -4.85
C THR A 34 7.98 7.75 -5.51
N TYR A 35 7.27 8.88 -5.44
CA TYR A 35 6.00 9.05 -6.13
C TYR A 35 6.17 8.96 -7.66
N ASP A 36 7.22 9.58 -8.20
CA ASP A 36 7.49 9.57 -9.64
C ASP A 36 7.71 8.14 -10.17
N GLU A 37 8.47 7.31 -9.44
CA GLU A 37 8.64 5.89 -9.79
C GLU A 37 7.31 5.13 -9.81
N MET A 38 6.42 5.38 -8.84
CA MET A 38 5.10 4.77 -8.82
C MET A 38 4.27 5.21 -10.03
N ILE A 39 4.30 6.50 -10.39
CA ILE A 39 3.59 7.05 -11.55
C ILE A 39 4.14 6.49 -12.87
N ASP A 40 5.45 6.35 -13.00
CA ASP A 40 6.08 5.73 -14.18
C ASP A 40 5.68 4.26 -14.37
N ASN A 41 5.25 3.61 -13.27
CA ASN A 41 4.77 2.23 -13.27
C ASN A 41 3.24 2.11 -13.10
N TRP A 42 2.51 3.22 -13.23
CA TRP A 42 1.07 3.28 -13.00
C TRP A 42 0.31 2.31 -13.92
N ARG A 43 -0.47 1.40 -13.33
CA ARG A 43 -1.27 0.38 -14.00
C ARG A 43 -0.44 -0.60 -14.85
N ARG A 44 0.84 -0.77 -14.50
CA ARG A 44 1.74 -1.73 -15.17
C ARG A 44 2.02 -2.97 -14.35
N TYR A 45 1.40 -3.09 -13.18
CA TYR A 45 1.65 -4.23 -12.29
C TYR A 45 1.08 -5.54 -12.85
N GLU A 46 1.93 -6.57 -12.90
CA GLU A 46 1.57 -7.93 -13.27
C GLU A 46 1.62 -8.84 -12.04
N SER A 47 0.58 -9.67 -11.85
CA SER A 47 0.37 -10.43 -10.60
C SER A 47 1.32 -11.59 -10.37
N GLU A 48 2.11 -11.98 -11.38
CA GLU A 48 2.93 -13.20 -11.38
C GLU A 48 4.14 -13.11 -10.42
N GLU A 49 4.41 -11.95 -9.81
CA GLU A 49 5.58 -11.69 -8.95
C GLU A 49 5.29 -11.68 -7.43
N ASN A 50 4.37 -12.50 -6.94
CA ASN A 50 3.80 -12.33 -5.58
C ASN A 50 4.33 -13.23 -4.46
N THR A 51 5.39 -14.01 -4.66
CA THR A 51 5.95 -14.84 -3.59
C THR A 51 7.12 -14.15 -2.90
N CYS A 52 6.95 -13.84 -1.62
CA CYS A 52 8.03 -13.38 -0.75
C CYS A 52 8.28 -14.43 0.33
N GLU A 53 9.46 -15.06 0.31
CA GLU A 53 9.91 -15.99 1.36
C GLU A 53 10.82 -15.30 2.42
N HIS A 54 10.96 -13.97 2.32
CA HIS A 54 11.74 -13.16 3.26
C HIS A 54 10.92 -12.73 4.48
N CYS A 55 11.46 -11.78 5.24
CA CYS A 55 10.82 -11.23 6.44
C CYS A 55 9.57 -10.42 6.12
N GLU A 56 8.52 -10.67 6.92
CA GLU A 56 7.35 -9.82 7.05
C GLU A 56 7.59 -8.78 8.15
N GLU A 57 7.50 -7.51 7.80
CA GLU A 57 7.59 -6.39 8.73
C GLU A 57 6.20 -5.76 8.88
N PRO A 58 5.76 -5.42 10.10
CA PRO A 58 4.52 -4.67 10.31
C PRO A 58 4.57 -3.32 9.62
N VAL A 59 3.47 -2.93 8.97
CA VAL A 59 3.32 -1.63 8.32
C VAL A 59 1.93 -1.04 8.55
N GLU A 60 1.84 0.29 8.46
CA GLU A 60 0.56 1.00 8.33
C GLU A 60 0.40 1.42 6.87
N ILE A 61 -0.76 1.13 6.29
CA ILE A 61 -1.09 1.33 4.88
C ILE A 61 -2.18 2.39 4.80
N TYR A 62 -2.03 3.35 3.89
CA TYR A 62 -2.96 4.44 3.66
C TYR A 62 -3.21 4.60 2.15
N THR A 63 -4.41 5.00 1.77
CA THR A 63 -4.75 5.44 0.41
C THR A 63 -5.56 6.71 0.48
N ASP A 64 -5.38 7.61 -0.50
CA ASP A 64 -6.17 8.83 -0.66
C ASP A 64 -7.56 8.57 -1.29
N TYR A 65 -7.85 7.32 -1.65
CA TYR A 65 -9.11 6.93 -2.27
C TYR A 65 -10.33 7.26 -1.39
N GLY A 66 -11.40 7.77 -2.01
CA GLY A 66 -12.69 7.95 -1.35
C GLY A 66 -12.69 8.94 -0.18
N GLY A 67 -11.71 9.84 -0.08
CA GLY A 67 -11.55 10.76 1.05
C GLY A 67 -10.52 10.31 2.09
N GLY A 68 -9.86 9.19 1.85
CA GLY A 68 -8.75 8.70 2.66
C GLY A 68 -9.18 7.64 3.68
N PHE A 69 -8.40 6.56 3.78
CA PHE A 69 -8.51 5.57 4.83
C PHE A 69 -7.20 4.79 5.00
N TYR A 70 -7.03 4.18 6.17
CA TYR A 70 -5.81 3.48 6.54
C TYR A 70 -6.07 2.24 7.41
N TRP A 71 -5.16 1.27 7.33
CA TRP A 71 -5.24 -0.01 8.05
C TRP A 71 -3.83 -0.59 8.27
N ASN A 72 -3.76 -1.69 9.03
CA ASN A 72 -2.49 -2.37 9.29
C ASN A 72 -2.27 -3.54 8.32
N GLY A 73 -1.01 -3.79 7.99
CA GLY A 73 -0.61 -4.92 7.15
C GLY A 73 0.81 -5.37 7.45
N THR A 74 1.36 -6.17 6.54
CA THR A 74 2.79 -6.53 6.55
C THR A 74 3.39 -6.33 5.17
N ALA A 75 4.67 -5.96 5.12
CA ALA A 75 5.42 -5.80 3.89
C ALA A 75 6.84 -6.34 4.05
N CYS A 76 7.51 -6.61 2.93
CA CYS A 76 8.93 -6.93 2.92
C CYS A 76 9.71 -5.77 2.29
N LYS A 77 10.59 -5.16 3.07
CA LYS A 77 11.44 -4.06 2.60
C LYS A 77 12.52 -4.51 1.61
N LYS A 78 12.91 -5.80 1.64
CA LYS A 78 13.86 -6.36 0.67
C LYS A 78 13.21 -6.59 -0.70
N CYS A 79 11.98 -7.10 -0.72
CA CYS A 79 11.25 -7.35 -1.96
C CYS A 79 10.51 -6.12 -2.49
N MET A 80 10.33 -5.10 -1.65
CA MET A 80 9.48 -3.95 -1.96
C MET A 80 8.05 -4.38 -2.31
N LEU A 81 7.47 -5.21 -1.42
CA LEU A 81 6.14 -5.81 -1.62
C LEU A 81 5.31 -5.78 -0.33
N ILE A 82 4.03 -5.39 -0.45
CA ILE A 82 3.00 -5.66 0.56
C ILE A 82 2.68 -7.16 0.53
N ILE A 83 2.68 -7.79 1.70
CA ILE A 83 2.42 -9.22 1.88
C ILE A 83 0.99 -9.43 2.38
N LYS A 84 0.61 -8.77 3.47
CA LYS A 84 -0.74 -8.79 4.05
C LYS A 84 -1.36 -7.39 4.07
N GLY A 85 -2.69 -7.33 3.98
CA GLY A 85 -3.42 -6.06 3.90
C GLY A 85 -3.61 -5.56 2.47
N LYS A 86 -3.58 -6.46 1.46
CA LYS A 86 -3.82 -6.10 0.05
C LYS A 86 -5.29 -5.74 -0.21
N TYR A 87 -6.20 -6.34 0.54
CA TYR A 87 -7.63 -6.06 0.49
C TYR A 87 -8.03 -5.39 1.81
N PRO A 88 -8.28 -4.08 1.85
CA PRO A 88 -8.50 -3.34 3.11
C PRO A 88 -9.79 -3.73 3.85
N PHE A 89 -10.67 -4.52 3.22
CA PHE A 89 -11.98 -4.91 3.74
C PHE A 89 -12.13 -6.42 3.99
N GLU A 90 -11.02 -7.18 4.09
CA GLU A 90 -11.07 -8.55 4.62
C GLU A 90 -11.44 -8.53 6.12
N ASP A 91 -12.13 -9.58 6.58
CA ASP A 91 -12.78 -9.64 7.90
C ASP A 91 -11.84 -9.33 9.10
N ASP A 92 -10.56 -9.63 8.96
CA ASP A 92 -9.53 -9.49 9.99
C ASP A 92 -8.76 -8.15 9.94
N ILE A 93 -9.12 -7.25 9.01
CA ILE A 93 -8.48 -5.95 8.84
C ILE A 93 -9.32 -4.85 9.50
N ASN A 94 -8.73 -4.21 10.50
CA ASN A 94 -9.30 -3.02 11.12
C ASN A 94 -8.96 -1.77 10.28
N CYS A 95 -9.84 -1.46 9.34
CA CYS A 95 -9.77 -0.25 8.52
C CYS A 95 -10.37 0.96 9.25
N LYS A 96 -9.74 2.12 9.07
CA LYS A 96 -10.14 3.39 9.68
C LYS A 96 -10.22 4.48 8.62
N ASP A 97 -11.30 5.26 8.68
CA ASP A 97 -11.47 6.40 7.79
C ASP A 97 -10.53 7.56 8.14
N GLY A 98 -10.20 8.36 7.12
CA GLY A 98 -9.42 9.59 7.23
C GLY A 98 -7.94 9.43 6.89
N ILE A 99 -7.18 10.48 7.21
CA ILE A 99 -5.74 10.59 6.91
C ILE A 99 -4.97 10.38 8.22
N PRO A 100 -4.08 9.38 8.32
CA PRO A 100 -3.25 9.24 9.51
C PRO A 100 -2.24 10.38 9.58
N LYS A 101 -1.86 10.80 10.80
CA LYS A 101 -0.98 11.98 11.01
C LYS A 101 0.34 11.95 10.24
N TRP A 102 0.85 10.76 9.94
CA TRP A 102 2.11 10.61 9.20
C TRP A 102 1.95 10.77 7.68
N ALA A 103 0.73 10.83 7.16
CA ALA A 103 0.40 11.00 5.75
C ALA A 103 -0.23 12.38 5.45
N ASP A 104 -0.29 13.29 6.42
CA ASP A 104 -0.96 14.61 6.28
C ASP A 104 -0.27 15.56 5.27
N PHE A 105 0.90 15.18 4.76
CA PHE A 105 1.62 15.92 3.72
C PHE A 105 1.25 15.48 2.29
N PHE A 106 0.49 14.40 2.17
CA PHE A 106 0.22 13.70 0.92
C PHE A 106 -0.90 14.36 0.11
#